data_AF-A0A2Z4LI96-F1
#
_entry.id   AF-A0A2Z4LI96-F1
#
_cell.length_a   1.000
_cell.length_b   1.000
_cell.length_c   1.000
_cell.angle_alpha   90.00
_cell.angle_beta   90.00
_cell.angle_gamma   90.00
#
_symmetry.space_group_name_H-M   'P 1'
#
loop_
_entity.id
_entity.type
_entity.pdbx_description
1 polymer ?
#
loop_
_entity_poly.entity_id
_entity_poly.type
_entity_poly.pdbx_seq_one_letter_code
_entity_poly.pdbx_strand_id
1 'polypeptide(L)'
;GPYAKYIFETLLQAPAGTVVNAEPLEDFGGFHPDPNPVNTEDLVKHMRNGKYDFGAASDGDADRNMIVGKQIDVSPSDSLAIMAANAHLIPAYSKGIKGVARSMPTSTAVDRVAESLGLPCFETPTGWKFFGNLLDAQKITLCGEESYGTGSDHIREKDGVWAVLFWLNLVAATDKQVDQLVEEHWQKFGRNFYSRHDYEAIDAVIANSIMSSLRDKLSSLAGTQLNGEKVAK
;
A
#
# COMPACT_ATOMS: atom_id res chain seq x y z
N GLY A 1 17.75 7.44 0.60
CA GLY A 1 18.64 6.36 1.08
C GLY A 1 19.55 5.83 -0.02
N PRO A 2 20.64 5.12 0.34
CA PRO A 2 21.68 4.65 -0.58
C PRO A 2 21.17 3.64 -1.62
N TYR A 3 20.23 2.76 -1.25
CA TYR A 3 19.62 1.80 -2.16
C TYR A 3 18.95 2.50 -3.35
N ALA A 4 18.09 3.48 -3.08
CA ALA A 4 17.41 4.24 -4.13
C ALA A 4 18.39 4.98 -5.04
N LYS A 5 19.41 5.64 -4.46
CA LYS A 5 20.43 6.36 -5.24
C LYS A 5 21.18 5.42 -6.18
N TYR A 6 21.63 4.28 -5.68
CA TYR A 6 22.34 3.28 -6.50
C TYR A 6 21.43 2.65 -7.55
N ILE A 7 20.22 2.24 -7.19
CA ILE A 7 19.30 1.56 -8.11
C ILE A 7 18.81 2.53 -9.19
N PHE A 8 18.25 3.68 -8.81
CA PHE A 8 17.61 4.58 -9.76
C PHE A 8 18.62 5.43 -10.53
N GLU A 9 19.57 6.10 -9.87
CA GLU A 9 20.49 7.02 -10.56
C GLU A 9 21.69 6.30 -11.19
N THR A 10 22.22 5.25 -10.56
CA THR A 10 23.39 4.52 -11.09
C THR A 10 22.99 3.38 -12.04
N LEU A 11 22.15 2.43 -11.60
CA LEU A 11 21.83 1.25 -12.41
C LEU A 11 20.81 1.56 -13.51
N LEU A 12 19.73 2.27 -13.17
CA LEU A 12 18.66 2.61 -14.11
C LEU A 12 18.86 3.95 -14.81
N GLN A 13 19.94 4.68 -14.49
CA GLN A 13 20.36 5.92 -15.15
C GLN A 13 19.31 7.03 -15.11
N ALA A 14 18.47 7.07 -14.08
CA ALA A 14 17.62 8.23 -13.82
C ALA A 14 18.51 9.47 -13.61
N PRO A 15 18.07 10.67 -14.07
CA PRO A 15 18.86 11.89 -13.92
C PRO A 15 19.28 12.14 -12.46
N ALA A 16 20.50 12.62 -12.26
CA ALA A 16 20.98 12.97 -10.93
C ALA A 16 20.05 13.99 -10.25
N GLY A 17 19.69 13.72 -8.99
CA GLY A 17 18.71 14.51 -8.25
C GLY A 17 17.28 13.96 -8.33
N THR A 18 17.08 12.82 -9.03
CA THR A 18 15.82 12.07 -8.97
C THR A 18 15.57 11.55 -7.56
N VAL A 19 16.63 11.09 -6.87
CA VAL A 19 16.52 10.60 -5.50
C VAL A 19 16.76 11.75 -4.53
N VAL A 20 15.69 12.25 -3.94
CA VAL A 20 15.71 13.27 -2.89
C VAL A 20 15.93 12.65 -1.51
N ASN A 21 16.46 13.42 -0.56
CA ASN A 21 16.79 12.94 0.80
C ASN A 21 17.61 11.63 0.79
N ALA A 22 18.61 11.59 -0.10
CA ALA A 22 19.33 10.37 -0.41
C ALA A 22 20.30 9.93 0.70
N GLU A 23 20.89 10.90 1.40
CA GLU A 23 21.91 10.68 2.44
C GLU A 23 21.22 10.32 3.76
N PRO A 24 21.56 9.15 4.37
CA PRO A 24 21.05 8.80 5.69
C PRO A 24 21.55 9.77 6.77
N LEU A 25 20.65 10.23 7.63
CA LEU A 25 20.94 11.08 8.77
C LEU A 25 20.41 10.40 10.04
N GLU A 26 21.13 10.54 11.16
CA GLU A 26 20.74 9.92 12.44
C GLU A 26 19.37 10.38 12.93
N ASP A 27 18.99 11.62 12.60
CA ASP A 27 17.72 12.26 12.96
C ASP A 27 16.75 12.38 11.78
N PHE A 28 17.05 11.76 10.63
CA PHE A 28 16.30 11.88 9.39
C PHE A 28 16.04 13.35 8.94
N GLY A 29 16.93 14.27 9.32
CA GLY A 29 16.76 15.70 9.05
C GLY A 29 15.69 16.38 9.91
N GLY A 30 15.35 15.77 11.06
CA GLY A 30 14.30 16.25 11.97
C GLY A 30 12.88 15.88 11.54
N PHE A 31 12.73 15.05 10.50
CA PHE A 31 11.43 14.59 9.99
C PHE A 31 11.08 13.19 10.50
N HIS A 32 9.80 12.84 10.46
CA HIS A 32 9.34 11.49 10.73
C HIS A 32 9.40 10.65 9.44
N PRO A 33 10.26 9.61 9.34
CA PRO A 33 10.46 8.84 8.12
C PRO A 33 9.32 7.82 7.93
N ASP A 34 8.12 8.30 7.62
CA ASP A 34 6.92 7.47 7.48
C ASP A 34 6.14 7.90 6.22
N PRO A 35 5.99 7.03 5.20
CA PRO A 35 5.50 7.42 3.88
C PRO A 35 3.98 7.52 3.87
N ASN A 36 3.45 8.64 4.33
CA ASN A 36 2.03 8.97 4.27
C ASN A 36 1.82 10.44 3.88
N PRO A 37 0.63 10.84 3.38
CA PRO A 37 0.39 12.21 2.88
C PRO A 37 0.70 13.34 3.87
N VAL A 38 0.64 13.09 5.18
CA VAL A 38 0.97 14.09 6.22
C VAL A 38 2.48 14.29 6.31
N ASN A 39 3.25 13.20 6.38
CA ASN A 39 4.70 13.23 6.56
C ASN A 39 5.45 13.45 5.23
N THR A 40 4.81 13.20 4.08
CA THR A 40 5.38 13.39 2.75
C THR A 40 4.77 14.58 2.00
N GLU A 41 4.34 15.62 2.72
CA GLU A 41 3.66 16.79 2.13
C GLU A 41 4.51 17.43 1.02
N ASP A 42 5.83 17.51 1.20
CA ASP A 42 6.75 18.04 0.20
C ASP A 42 6.76 17.24 -1.10
N LEU A 43 6.74 15.90 -1.02
CA LEU A 43 6.62 15.04 -2.20
C LEU A 43 5.30 15.32 -2.93
N VAL A 44 4.19 15.34 -2.18
CA VAL A 44 2.85 15.59 -2.76
C VAL A 44 2.82 16.96 -3.45
N LYS A 45 3.34 18.02 -2.82
CA LYS A 45 3.45 19.36 -3.44
C LYS A 45 4.27 19.34 -4.73
N HIS A 46 5.38 18.61 -4.76
CA HIS A 46 6.19 18.48 -5.97
C HIS A 46 5.45 17.71 -7.07
N MET A 47 4.68 16.68 -6.75
CA MET A 47 3.88 15.97 -7.74
C MET A 47 2.75 16.85 -8.29
N ARG A 48 2.07 17.61 -7.43
CA ARG A 48 0.96 18.50 -7.80
C ARG A 48 1.37 19.70 -8.64
N ASN A 49 2.66 20.04 -8.72
CA ASN A 49 3.14 21.08 -9.64
C ASN A 49 3.09 20.65 -11.11
N GLY A 50 2.87 19.35 -11.38
CA GLY A 50 2.63 18.78 -12.69
C GLY A 50 3.88 18.53 -13.55
N LYS A 51 5.09 18.70 -13.00
CA LYS A 51 6.38 18.46 -13.69
C LYS A 51 6.79 16.99 -13.69
N TYR A 52 6.25 16.19 -12.79
CA TYR A 52 6.60 14.78 -12.62
C TYR A 52 5.36 13.91 -12.77
N ASP A 53 5.53 12.73 -13.36
CA ASP A 53 4.44 11.79 -13.66
C ASP A 53 4.39 10.61 -12.66
N PHE A 54 5.48 10.41 -11.90
CA PHE A 54 5.58 9.38 -10.87
C PHE A 54 6.40 9.90 -9.68
N GLY A 55 5.88 9.68 -8.47
CA GLY A 55 6.57 9.95 -7.21
C GLY A 55 6.43 8.78 -6.26
N ALA A 56 7.43 8.60 -5.39
CA ALA A 56 7.36 7.61 -4.33
C ALA A 56 8.13 8.05 -3.08
N ALA A 57 7.71 7.54 -1.93
CA ALA A 57 8.40 7.69 -0.65
C ALA A 57 8.54 6.34 0.05
N SER A 58 9.53 6.24 0.93
CA SER A 58 9.82 5.06 1.74
C SER A 58 10.06 5.47 3.20
N ASP A 59 9.96 4.54 4.13
CA ASP A 59 10.29 4.78 5.54
C ASP A 59 11.77 4.56 5.85
N GLY A 60 12.14 4.65 7.14
CA GLY A 60 13.53 4.68 7.59
C GLY A 60 14.35 3.44 7.24
N ASP A 61 13.75 2.25 7.28
CA ASP A 61 14.36 0.97 6.91
C ASP A 61 13.92 0.44 5.53
N ALA A 62 13.12 1.24 4.81
CA ALA A 62 12.69 1.05 3.43
C ALA A 62 11.80 -0.16 3.16
N ASP A 63 11.08 -0.65 4.17
CA ASP A 63 10.12 -1.74 4.03
C ASP A 63 8.71 -1.24 3.62
N ARG A 64 8.43 0.06 3.79
CA ARG A 64 7.18 0.71 3.35
C ARG A 64 7.35 1.56 2.10
N ASN A 65 6.25 1.73 1.38
CA ASN A 65 6.18 2.53 0.15
C ASN A 65 4.86 3.31 0.04
N MET A 66 4.96 4.57 -0.36
CA MET A 66 3.84 5.36 -0.86
C MET A 66 4.08 5.64 -2.34
N ILE A 67 3.04 5.44 -3.16
CA ILE A 67 3.05 5.74 -4.60
C ILE A 67 2.19 6.96 -4.85
N VAL A 68 2.72 7.90 -5.63
CA VAL A 68 2.09 9.19 -5.89
C VAL A 68 2.05 9.43 -7.39
N GLY A 69 0.84 9.59 -7.91
CA GLY A 69 0.61 10.06 -9.28
C GLY A 69 0.58 11.59 -9.34
N LYS A 70 0.27 12.12 -10.51
CA LYS A 70 0.26 13.57 -10.77
C LYS A 70 -0.79 14.29 -9.93
N GLN A 71 -2.00 13.73 -9.87
CA GLN A 71 -3.16 14.28 -9.15
C GLN A 71 -3.71 13.33 -8.09
N ILE A 72 -3.08 12.18 -7.87
CA ILE A 72 -3.54 11.18 -6.91
C ILE A 72 -2.44 10.71 -5.96
N ASP A 73 -2.83 10.48 -4.71
CA ASP A 73 -2.04 9.71 -3.75
C ASP A 73 -2.63 8.30 -3.73
N VAL A 74 -1.87 7.30 -4.13
CA VAL A 74 -2.40 5.93 -4.26
C VAL A 74 -2.55 5.36 -2.86
N SER A 75 -3.76 4.95 -2.51
CA SER A 75 -3.98 4.26 -1.23
C SER A 75 -3.21 2.93 -1.23
N PRO A 76 -2.59 2.53 -0.11
CA PRO A 76 -1.81 1.29 -0.08
C PRO A 76 -2.66 0.04 -0.32
N SER A 77 -3.97 0.11 0.00
CA SER A 77 -4.92 -0.94 -0.34
C SER A 77 -5.17 -1.03 -1.86
N ASP A 78 -5.37 0.11 -2.53
CA ASP A 78 -5.50 0.14 -3.99
C ASP A 78 -4.19 -0.27 -4.66
N SER A 79 -3.04 0.10 -4.08
CA SER A 79 -1.72 -0.27 -4.59
C SER A 79 -1.57 -1.80 -4.71
N LEU A 80 -1.85 -2.53 -3.63
CA LEU A 80 -1.85 -3.99 -3.65
C LEU A 80 -2.82 -4.57 -4.70
N ALA A 81 -4.03 -4.02 -4.80
CA ALA A 81 -5.05 -4.49 -5.73
C ALA A 81 -4.65 -4.26 -7.20
N ILE A 82 -4.10 -3.08 -7.52
CA ILE A 82 -3.61 -2.72 -8.85
C ILE A 82 -2.42 -3.59 -9.24
N MET A 83 -1.49 -3.82 -8.30
CA MET A 83 -0.36 -4.72 -8.52
C MET A 83 -0.83 -6.15 -8.82
N ALA A 84 -1.76 -6.69 -8.02
CA ALA A 84 -2.32 -8.02 -8.27
C ALA A 84 -3.04 -8.12 -9.62
N ALA A 85 -3.84 -7.10 -9.99
CA ALA A 85 -4.60 -7.09 -11.24
C ALA A 85 -3.71 -7.09 -12.49
N ASN A 86 -2.50 -6.54 -12.36
CA ASN A 86 -1.57 -6.34 -13.47
C ASN A 86 -0.28 -7.16 -13.36
N ALA A 87 -0.17 -8.08 -12.40
CA ALA A 87 1.07 -8.85 -12.17
C ALA A 87 1.56 -9.59 -13.42
N HIS A 88 0.65 -10.08 -14.26
CA HIS A 88 0.97 -10.76 -15.53
C HIS A 88 1.73 -9.88 -16.54
N LEU A 89 1.70 -8.56 -16.41
CA LEU A 89 2.47 -7.62 -17.24
C LEU A 89 3.92 -7.45 -16.75
N ILE A 90 4.22 -7.88 -15.53
CA ILE A 90 5.54 -7.72 -14.92
C ILE A 90 6.39 -8.95 -15.27
N PRO A 91 7.61 -8.79 -15.82
CA PRO A 91 8.42 -9.91 -16.29
C PRO A 91 8.59 -11.05 -15.26
N ALA A 92 8.81 -10.70 -13.99
CA ALA A 92 8.98 -11.65 -12.88
C ALA A 92 7.72 -12.49 -12.60
N TYR A 93 6.53 -11.99 -12.93
CA TYR A 93 5.24 -12.62 -12.67
C TYR A 93 4.45 -12.92 -13.95
N SER A 94 5.12 -12.91 -15.10
CA SER A 94 4.53 -13.18 -16.43
C SER A 94 3.87 -14.56 -16.55
N LYS A 95 4.23 -15.51 -15.68
CA LYS A 95 3.60 -16.84 -15.58
C LYS A 95 2.38 -16.87 -14.64
N GLY A 96 1.98 -15.73 -14.09
CA GLY A 96 0.92 -15.61 -13.10
C GLY A 96 1.43 -15.64 -11.66
N ILE A 97 0.51 -15.36 -10.73
CA ILE A 97 0.73 -15.35 -9.28
C ILE A 97 -0.11 -16.46 -8.62
N LYS A 98 0.37 -17.02 -7.50
CA LYS A 98 -0.30 -18.16 -6.84
C LYS A 98 -1.54 -17.77 -6.03
N GLY A 99 -1.57 -16.53 -5.54
CA GLY A 99 -2.60 -16.00 -4.66
C GLY A 99 -2.13 -14.70 -4.03
N VAL A 100 -3.02 -14.08 -3.26
CA VAL A 100 -2.77 -12.80 -2.59
C VAL A 100 -3.17 -12.87 -1.11
N ALA A 101 -2.58 -12.02 -0.28
CA ALA A 101 -3.04 -11.82 1.10
C ALA A 101 -3.04 -10.35 1.50
N ARG A 102 -3.97 -9.99 2.39
CA ARG A 102 -4.00 -8.69 3.06
C ARG A 102 -4.22 -8.86 4.56
N SER A 103 -3.79 -7.87 5.34
CA SER A 103 -4.20 -7.80 6.73
C SER A 103 -5.68 -7.41 6.83
N MET A 104 -6.36 -7.85 7.87
CA MET A 104 -7.79 -7.60 8.10
C MET A 104 -8.17 -6.12 8.02
N PRO A 105 -7.40 -5.16 8.59
CA PRO A 105 -7.73 -3.75 8.48
C PRO A 105 -7.57 -3.16 7.07
N THR A 106 -6.86 -3.86 6.18
CA THR A 106 -6.68 -3.43 4.79
C THR A 106 -7.98 -3.55 4.03
N SER A 107 -8.29 -2.57 3.17
CA SER A 107 -9.54 -2.59 2.42
C SER A 107 -9.66 -3.83 1.52
N THR A 108 -10.89 -4.22 1.22
CA THR A 108 -11.20 -5.39 0.40
C THR A 108 -11.03 -5.16 -1.11
N ALA A 109 -10.26 -4.16 -1.54
CA ALA A 109 -9.99 -3.89 -2.96
C ALA A 109 -9.32 -5.09 -3.66
N VAL A 110 -8.32 -5.69 -3.01
CA VAL A 110 -7.60 -6.85 -3.56
C VAL A 110 -8.49 -8.09 -3.62
N ASP A 111 -9.48 -8.22 -2.73
CA ASP A 111 -10.43 -9.34 -2.71
C ASP A 111 -11.25 -9.36 -4.00
N ARG A 112 -11.69 -8.18 -4.48
CA ARG A 112 -12.43 -8.05 -5.75
C ARG A 112 -11.59 -8.46 -6.96
N VAL A 113 -10.31 -8.12 -6.94
CA VAL A 113 -9.34 -8.54 -7.97
C VAL A 113 -9.13 -10.04 -7.93
N ALA A 114 -8.92 -10.59 -6.74
CA ALA A 114 -8.69 -12.02 -6.57
C ALA A 114 -9.90 -12.85 -7.02
N GLU A 115 -11.12 -12.43 -6.66
CA GLU A 115 -12.36 -13.04 -7.12
C GLU A 115 -12.46 -13.00 -8.65
N SER A 116 -12.21 -11.84 -9.27
CA SER A 116 -12.26 -11.67 -10.72
C SER A 116 -11.24 -12.52 -11.48
N LEU A 117 -10.06 -12.74 -10.89
CA LEU A 117 -8.97 -13.54 -11.48
C LEU A 117 -9.00 -15.02 -11.07
N GLY A 118 -9.93 -15.44 -10.21
CA GLY A 118 -9.98 -16.81 -9.67
C GLY A 118 -8.78 -17.15 -8.79
N LEU A 119 -8.19 -16.17 -8.11
CA LEU A 119 -7.03 -16.34 -7.23
C LEU A 119 -7.46 -16.58 -5.78
N PRO A 120 -6.74 -17.43 -5.02
CA PRO A 120 -6.86 -17.47 -3.58
C PRO A 120 -6.54 -16.10 -2.95
N CYS A 121 -7.41 -15.64 -2.05
CA CYS A 121 -7.22 -14.42 -1.26
C CYS A 121 -7.30 -14.75 0.23
N PHE A 122 -6.29 -14.38 1.00
CA PHE A 122 -6.23 -14.64 2.43
C PHE A 122 -6.31 -13.34 3.23
N GLU A 123 -7.20 -13.31 4.22
CA GLU A 123 -7.23 -12.28 5.25
C GLU A 123 -6.48 -12.78 6.48
N THR A 124 -5.50 -11.99 6.96
CA THR A 124 -4.72 -12.33 8.16
C THR A 124 -4.88 -11.25 9.24
N PRO A 125 -4.56 -11.52 10.50
CA PRO A 125 -4.32 -10.43 11.46
C PRO A 125 -3.18 -9.53 10.96
N THR A 126 -3.13 -8.29 11.47
CA THR A 126 -2.02 -7.35 11.19
C THR A 126 -0.69 -7.91 11.65
N GLY A 127 0.34 -7.71 10.82
CA GLY A 127 1.72 -8.12 11.05
C GLY A 127 2.23 -9.11 10.00
N TRP A 128 3.31 -8.72 9.32
CA TRP A 128 3.92 -9.46 8.20
C TRP A 128 4.23 -10.95 8.48
N LYS A 129 4.50 -11.31 9.75
CA LYS A 129 4.74 -12.69 10.19
C LYS A 129 3.67 -13.69 9.75
N PHE A 130 2.41 -13.27 9.61
CA PHE A 130 1.32 -14.15 9.17
C PHE A 130 1.42 -14.48 7.68
N PHE A 131 1.88 -13.53 6.86
CA PHE A 131 2.15 -13.78 5.45
C PHE A 131 3.33 -14.73 5.25
N GLY A 132 4.36 -14.66 6.11
CA GLY A 132 5.52 -15.55 6.05
C GLY A 132 5.13 -17.03 5.91
N ASN A 133 4.19 -17.52 6.73
CA ASN A 133 3.68 -18.89 6.66
C ASN A 133 3.00 -19.20 5.30
N LEU A 134 2.23 -18.25 4.75
CA LEU A 134 1.55 -18.41 3.47
C LEU A 134 2.54 -18.39 2.28
N LEU A 135 3.57 -17.56 2.36
CA LEU A 135 4.65 -17.49 1.37
C LEU A 135 5.48 -18.78 1.38
N ASP A 136 5.86 -19.29 2.56
CA ASP A 136 6.57 -20.56 2.71
C ASP A 136 5.76 -21.76 2.21
N ALA A 137 4.46 -21.77 2.49
CA ALA A 137 3.54 -22.78 1.98
C ALA A 137 3.17 -22.59 0.49
N GLN A 138 3.75 -21.58 -0.17
CA GLN A 138 3.51 -21.23 -1.57
C GLN A 138 2.02 -21.02 -1.91
N LYS A 139 1.26 -20.48 -0.96
CA LYS A 139 -0.18 -20.21 -1.11
C LYS A 139 -0.46 -18.84 -1.72
N ILE A 140 0.47 -17.91 -1.58
CA ILE A 140 0.39 -16.55 -2.11
C ILE A 140 1.71 -16.19 -2.79
N THR A 141 1.66 -15.21 -3.67
CA THR A 141 2.84 -14.57 -4.25
C THR A 141 2.92 -13.11 -3.83
N LEU A 142 1.80 -12.39 -3.71
CA LEU A 142 1.77 -10.98 -3.32
C LEU A 142 1.04 -10.81 -1.99
N CYS A 143 1.52 -9.90 -1.15
CA CYS A 143 0.79 -9.48 0.05
C CYS A 143 1.05 -8.03 0.41
N GLY A 144 0.13 -7.44 1.18
CA GLY A 144 0.25 -6.05 1.59
C GLY A 144 -0.64 -5.69 2.77
N GLU A 145 -0.31 -4.55 3.37
CA GLU A 145 -1.01 -3.96 4.51
C GLU A 145 -1.31 -2.50 4.22
N GLU A 146 -2.44 -2.01 4.73
CA GLU A 146 -2.86 -0.60 4.64
C GLU A 146 -1.87 0.39 5.27
N SER A 147 -0.94 -0.09 6.07
CA SER A 147 0.17 0.68 6.64
C SER A 147 1.32 0.92 5.64
N TYR A 148 1.02 1.12 4.36
CA TYR A 148 2.01 1.31 3.29
C TYR A 148 2.99 0.15 3.09
N GLY A 149 2.60 -1.06 3.48
CA GLY A 149 3.40 -2.27 3.36
C GLY A 149 3.03 -3.08 2.12
N THR A 150 3.99 -3.44 1.27
CA THR A 150 3.75 -4.37 0.16
C THR A 150 4.98 -5.20 -0.11
N GLY A 151 4.79 -6.43 -0.57
CA GLY A 151 5.88 -7.35 -0.85
C GLY A 151 5.41 -8.60 -1.60
N SER A 152 6.36 -9.50 -1.85
CA SER A 152 6.11 -10.77 -2.53
C SER A 152 6.97 -11.90 -1.98
N ASP A 153 6.82 -13.11 -2.53
CA ASP A 153 7.57 -14.32 -2.12
C ASP A 153 9.09 -14.28 -2.35
N HIS A 154 9.61 -13.22 -2.98
CA HIS A 154 11.04 -12.97 -3.15
C HIS A 154 11.83 -12.87 -1.83
N ILE A 155 11.21 -12.35 -0.76
CA ILE A 155 11.79 -12.28 0.59
C ILE A 155 10.71 -12.59 1.66
N ARG A 156 11.02 -12.39 2.95
CA ARG A 156 10.09 -12.58 4.08
C ARG A 156 9.85 -11.30 4.89
N GLU A 157 10.07 -10.17 4.25
CA GLU A 157 9.70 -8.83 4.74
C GLU A 157 8.93 -8.06 3.68
N LYS A 158 8.37 -6.92 4.09
CA LYS A 158 7.90 -5.90 3.15
C LYS A 158 9.12 -5.35 2.40
N ASP A 159 8.91 -4.83 1.19
CA ASP A 159 10.00 -4.21 0.42
C ASP A 159 9.46 -3.01 -0.36
N GLY A 160 9.77 -1.82 0.14
CA GLY A 160 9.29 -0.58 -0.44
C GLY A 160 9.93 -0.28 -1.80
N VAL A 161 11.21 -0.59 -1.96
CA VAL A 161 11.94 -0.35 -3.22
C VAL A 161 11.44 -1.31 -4.30
N TRP A 162 11.19 -2.57 -3.95
CA TRP A 162 10.57 -3.55 -4.85
C TRP A 162 9.19 -3.09 -5.32
N ALA A 163 8.35 -2.55 -4.42
CA ALA A 163 7.02 -2.06 -4.79
C ALA A 163 7.11 -0.87 -5.77
N VAL A 164 8.06 0.05 -5.55
CA VAL A 164 8.33 1.15 -6.49
C VAL A 164 8.77 0.63 -7.86
N LEU A 165 9.68 -0.34 -7.91
CA LEU A 165 10.13 -0.94 -9.16
C LEU A 165 9.01 -1.69 -9.88
N PHE A 166 8.12 -2.36 -9.15
CA PHE A 166 6.93 -3.00 -9.72
C PHE A 166 6.06 -1.95 -10.43
N TRP A 167 5.76 -0.84 -9.76
CA TRP A 167 4.94 0.23 -10.32
C TRP A 167 5.59 0.90 -11.53
N LEU A 168 6.90 1.14 -11.51
CA LEU A 168 7.63 1.65 -12.67
C LEU A 168 7.57 0.68 -13.86
N ASN A 169 7.68 -0.63 -13.62
CA ASN A 169 7.47 -1.64 -14.67
C ASN A 169 6.04 -1.63 -15.20
N LEU A 170 5.04 -1.44 -14.33
CA LEU A 170 3.64 -1.35 -14.75
C LEU A 170 3.40 -0.13 -15.64
N VAL A 171 3.91 1.04 -15.26
CA VAL A 171 3.87 2.26 -16.07
C VAL A 171 4.56 2.02 -17.41
N ALA A 172 5.77 1.46 -17.41
CA ALA A 172 6.52 1.20 -18.64
C ALA A 172 5.83 0.16 -19.56
N ALA A 173 5.21 -0.88 -19.00
CA ALA A 173 4.53 -1.92 -19.77
C ALA A 173 3.18 -1.46 -20.36
N THR A 174 2.56 -0.44 -19.77
CA THR A 174 1.24 0.04 -20.17
C THR A 174 1.24 1.38 -20.89
N ASP A 175 2.33 2.15 -20.77
CA ASP A 175 2.44 3.55 -21.21
C ASP A 175 1.33 4.45 -20.61
N LYS A 176 0.91 4.12 -19.39
CA LYS A 176 -0.16 4.84 -18.66
C LYS A 176 0.37 5.60 -17.46
N GLN A 177 -0.23 6.75 -17.20
CA GLN A 177 -0.01 7.51 -15.96
C GLN A 177 -0.61 6.76 -14.76
N VAL A 178 -0.05 6.99 -13.56
CA VAL A 178 -0.54 6.38 -12.31
C VAL A 178 -2.02 6.68 -12.08
N ASP A 179 -2.43 7.94 -12.29
CA ASP A 179 -3.81 8.42 -12.16
C ASP A 179 -4.76 7.60 -13.03
N GLN A 180 -4.38 7.37 -14.30
CA GLN A 180 -5.15 6.58 -15.24
C GLN A 180 -5.24 5.10 -14.80
N LEU A 181 -4.15 4.51 -14.34
CA LEU A 181 -4.14 3.14 -13.84
C LEU A 181 -5.09 2.95 -12.66
N VAL A 182 -5.13 3.92 -11.75
CA VAL A 182 -6.05 3.91 -10.60
C VAL A 182 -7.50 4.08 -11.04
N GLU A 183 -7.79 5.05 -11.92
CA GLU A 183 -9.15 5.28 -12.42
C GLU A 183 -9.69 4.08 -13.20
N GLU A 184 -8.89 3.48 -14.08
CA GLU A 184 -9.26 2.28 -14.82
C GLU A 184 -9.48 1.08 -13.89
N HIS A 185 -8.67 0.96 -12.82
CA HIS A 185 -8.87 -0.06 -11.81
C HIS A 185 -10.24 0.09 -11.14
N TRP A 186 -10.58 1.31 -10.71
CA TRP A 186 -11.88 1.59 -10.10
C TRP A 186 -13.04 1.39 -11.06
N GLN A 187 -12.89 1.73 -12.35
CA GLN A 187 -13.92 1.46 -13.36
C GLN A 187 -14.15 -0.04 -13.54
N LYS A 188 -13.10 -0.86 -13.47
CA LYS A 188 -13.17 -2.31 -13.70
C LYS A 188 -13.65 -3.10 -12.48
N PHE A 189 -13.13 -2.79 -11.29
CA PHE A 189 -13.38 -3.58 -10.07
C PHE A 189 -14.28 -2.85 -9.06
N GLY A 190 -14.59 -1.58 -9.29
CA GLY A 190 -15.21 -0.70 -8.31
C GLY A 190 -14.17 -0.05 -7.39
N ARG A 191 -14.60 1.00 -6.66
CA ARG A 191 -13.75 1.71 -5.70
C ARG A 191 -14.11 1.36 -4.27
N ASN A 192 -13.13 0.88 -3.51
CA ASN A 192 -13.24 0.68 -2.07
C ASN A 192 -12.77 1.95 -1.35
N PHE A 193 -13.69 2.85 -1.00
CA PHE A 193 -13.36 4.01 -0.18
C PHE A 193 -12.81 3.56 1.17
N TYR A 194 -11.62 4.04 1.53
CA TYR A 194 -10.91 3.63 2.72
C TYR A 194 -10.27 4.86 3.40
N SER A 195 -10.33 4.90 4.72
CA SER A 195 -9.60 5.87 5.54
C SER A 195 -9.30 5.25 6.89
N ARG A 196 -8.07 5.41 7.36
CA ARG A 196 -7.66 5.08 8.74
C ARG A 196 -7.62 6.35 9.58
N HIS A 197 -8.09 6.27 10.81
CA HIS A 197 -8.07 7.37 11.78
C HIS A 197 -7.28 6.91 12.99
N ASP A 198 -6.11 7.51 13.17
CA ASP A 198 -5.20 7.18 14.25
C ASP A 198 -5.43 8.14 15.42
N TYR A 199 -5.85 7.60 16.57
CA TYR A 199 -6.02 8.35 17.81
C TYR A 199 -4.80 8.10 18.70
N GLU A 200 -3.80 8.95 18.55
CA GLU A 200 -2.51 8.81 19.23
C GLU A 200 -2.53 9.36 20.66
N ALA A 201 -1.66 8.82 21.51
CA ALA A 201 -1.43 9.28 22.89
C ALA A 201 -2.69 9.43 23.76
N ILE A 202 -3.74 8.65 23.48
CA ILE A 202 -4.96 8.62 24.30
C ILE A 202 -4.74 7.83 25.60
N ASP A 203 -5.50 8.19 26.64
CA ASP A 203 -5.46 7.48 27.92
C ASP A 203 -5.86 5.99 27.76
N ALA A 204 -5.03 5.09 28.31
CA ALA A 204 -5.21 3.65 28.13
C ALA A 204 -6.48 3.12 28.81
N VAL A 205 -6.92 3.70 29.93
CA VAL A 205 -8.16 3.30 30.60
C VAL A 205 -9.36 3.69 29.74
N ILE A 206 -9.34 4.89 29.17
CA ILE A 206 -10.37 5.35 28.22
C ILE A 206 -10.39 4.47 26.97
N ALA A 207 -9.24 4.21 26.34
CA ALA A 207 -9.14 3.39 25.13
C ALA A 207 -9.70 1.98 25.36
N ASN A 208 -9.31 1.33 26.46
CA ASN A 208 -9.81 0.00 26.80
C ASN A 208 -11.32 0.00 27.08
N SER A 209 -11.83 1.04 27.74
CA SER A 209 -13.27 1.19 28.00
C SER A 209 -14.07 1.32 26.70
N ILE A 210 -13.60 2.12 25.74
CA ILE A 210 -14.22 2.25 24.41
C ILE A 210 -14.28 0.90 23.70
N MET A 211 -13.17 0.16 23.66
CA MET A 211 -13.12 -1.15 23.01
C MET A 211 -14.00 -2.19 23.69
N SER A 212 -14.06 -2.19 25.03
CA SER A 212 -14.97 -3.06 25.79
C SER A 212 -16.42 -2.74 25.45
N SER A 213 -16.81 -1.46 25.51
CA SER A 213 -18.19 -1.05 25.21
C SER A 213 -18.60 -1.39 23.77
N LEU A 214 -17.68 -1.26 22.81
CA LEU A 214 -17.91 -1.67 21.43
C LEU A 214 -18.17 -3.18 21.34
N ARG A 215 -17.29 -3.99 21.94
CA ARG A 215 -17.42 -5.47 21.95
C ARG A 215 -18.76 -5.93 22.52
N ASP A 216 -19.19 -5.31 23.63
CA ASP A 216 -20.47 -5.65 24.27
C ASP A 216 -21.69 -5.36 23.37
N LYS A 217 -21.55 -4.42 22.44
CA LYS A 217 -22.62 -4.00 21.51
C LYS A 217 -22.55 -4.67 20.14
N LEU A 218 -21.45 -5.34 19.77
CA LEU A 218 -21.24 -5.87 18.41
C LEU A 218 -22.40 -6.76 17.94
N SER A 219 -22.93 -7.62 18.81
CA SER A 219 -24.02 -8.54 18.47
C SER A 219 -25.36 -7.86 18.18
N SER A 220 -25.56 -6.63 18.68
CA SER A 220 -26.80 -5.86 18.52
C SER A 220 -26.65 -4.62 17.63
N LEU A 221 -25.43 -4.32 17.16
CA LEU A 221 -25.11 -3.16 16.34
C LEU A 221 -25.75 -3.23 14.95
N ALA A 222 -25.73 -4.40 14.31
CA ALA A 222 -26.30 -4.58 12.98
C ALA A 222 -27.80 -4.24 12.96
N GLY A 223 -28.20 -3.36 12.06
CA GLY A 223 -29.58 -2.87 11.91
C GLY A 223 -29.96 -1.67 12.77
N THR A 224 -29.09 -1.23 13.68
CA THR A 224 -29.28 0.03 14.42
C THR A 224 -29.09 1.26 13.51
N GLN A 225 -29.57 2.41 13.98
CA GLN A 225 -29.42 3.71 13.32
C GLN A 225 -28.38 4.54 14.08
N LEU A 226 -27.35 5.02 13.39
CA LEU A 226 -26.33 5.92 13.92
C LEU A 226 -26.17 7.10 12.96
N ASN A 227 -26.36 8.33 13.47
CA ASN A 227 -26.29 9.56 12.66
C ASN A 227 -27.14 9.54 11.38
N GLY A 228 -28.29 8.88 11.42
CA GLY A 228 -29.20 8.75 10.27
C GLY A 228 -28.86 7.63 9.29
N GLU A 229 -27.77 6.90 9.53
CA GLU A 229 -27.35 5.76 8.72
C GLU A 229 -27.62 4.43 9.42
N LYS A 230 -28.07 3.44 8.65
CA LYS A 230 -28.30 2.08 9.16
C LYS A 230 -27.00 1.29 9.14
N VAL A 231 -26.63 0.73 10.30
CA VAL A 231 -25.47 -0.16 10.41
C VAL A 231 -25.75 -1.45 9.65
N ALA A 232 -24.98 -1.73 8.61
CA ALA A 232 -25.05 -2.96 7.82
C ALA A 232 -24.50 -4.17 8.61
N LYS A 233 -24.74 -5.38 8.06
CA LYS A 233 -24.19 -6.63 8.61
C LYS A 233 -22.76 -6.84 8.14
#